data_AF-A0A7X3MMK4-F1
#
_entry.id   AF-A0A7X3MMK4-F1
#
_cell.length_a   1.000
_cell.length_b   1.000
_cell.length_c   1.000
_cell.angle_alpha   90.00
_cell.angle_beta   90.00
_cell.angle_gamma   90.00
#
_symmetry.space_group_name_H-M   'P 1'
#
loop_
_entity.id
_entity.type
_entity.pdbx_description
1 polymer ?
#
loop_
_entity_poly.entity_id
_entity_poly.type
_entity_poly.pdbx_seq_one_letter_code
_entity_poly.pdbx_strand_id
1 'polypeptide(L)'
;MLAVILQLSGCEFPGDDNMYGTANVSPLVERWRPYVQEFAQKYGVGEYVEILLAMIAQESGGDSDRYPDILQCSESAGMAPNSITDPLVSLEQGIRYFAALAESGKKAGVDMDTVIQSYNFGGGYLTYVRDHYGGKHSEEAARSFSGMMAARSGWSSYGDVKYVEHVRSHMHASSAGGAMENYEAMYAVMKEYENVPYVFGGTSKSGIDCSAMSQKLYQSAGISLPRTAQDQYDAVSHISESQARPGDLVFFTATYDAGTFITHVGVYTGNGQFFHAGGNRCQFSVLSGYYREKLVCFGRK
;
A
#
# COMPACT_ATOMS: atom_id res chain seq x y z
N MET A 1 17.51 0.45 -47.45
CA MET A 1 17.72 1.11 -46.15
C MET A 1 16.65 0.56 -45.21
N LEU A 2 17.05 -0.41 -44.37
CA LEU A 2 16.18 -1.09 -43.41
C LEU A 2 15.78 -0.12 -42.30
N ALA A 3 14.49 -0.08 -41.95
CA ALA A 3 14.04 0.36 -40.64
C ALA A 3 13.43 -0.86 -39.95
N VAL A 4 14.22 -1.46 -39.05
CA VAL A 4 13.77 -2.53 -38.16
C VAL A 4 12.87 -1.88 -37.13
N ILE A 5 11.56 -2.13 -37.22
CA ILE A 5 10.60 -1.82 -36.16
C ILE A 5 10.89 -2.79 -35.03
N LEU A 6 11.57 -2.30 -34.00
CA LEU A 6 11.76 -3.02 -32.75
C LEU A 6 10.37 -3.12 -32.09
N GLN A 7 9.73 -4.27 -32.21
CA GLN A 7 8.63 -4.64 -31.33
C GLN A 7 9.22 -4.73 -29.92
N LEU A 8 9.03 -3.66 -29.13
CA LEU A 8 9.16 -3.75 -27.69
C LEU A 8 7.97 -4.58 -27.23
N SER A 9 8.25 -5.86 -26.97
CA SER A 9 7.37 -6.77 -26.26
C SER A 9 6.87 -6.05 -25.02
N GLY A 10 5.56 -5.76 -24.98
CA GLY A 10 4.93 -5.21 -23.80
C GLY A 10 5.17 -6.17 -22.64
N CYS A 11 5.84 -5.68 -21.60
CA CYS A 11 5.61 -6.23 -20.28
C CYS A 11 4.14 -5.97 -19.96
N GLU A 12 3.30 -6.98 -20.18
CA GLU A 12 2.03 -7.08 -19.47
C GLU A 12 2.37 -7.03 -17.98
N PHE A 13 1.93 -5.96 -17.30
CA PHE A 13 1.98 -5.87 -15.85
C PHE A 13 0.76 -6.65 -15.32
N PRO A 14 0.92 -7.87 -14.78
CA PRO A 14 -0.19 -8.59 -14.16
C PRO A 14 -0.51 -7.87 -12.85
N GLY A 15 -1.79 -7.59 -12.61
CA GLY A 15 -2.28 -6.74 -11.53
C GLY A 15 -1.65 -7.04 -10.17
N ASP A 16 -0.88 -6.09 -9.67
CA ASP A 16 -0.40 -6.08 -8.29
C ASP A 16 -1.59 -5.85 -7.36
N ASP A 17 -1.81 -6.81 -6.49
CA ASP A 17 -2.97 -6.86 -5.64
C ASP A 17 -2.70 -5.94 -4.43
N ASN A 18 -3.20 -4.71 -4.57
CA ASN A 18 -2.93 -3.55 -3.73
C ASN A 18 -3.52 -3.74 -2.32
N MET A 19 -2.71 -3.47 -1.30
CA MET A 19 -3.06 -3.49 0.12
C MET A 19 -4.38 -2.76 0.41
N TYR A 20 -4.66 -1.68 -0.31
CA TYR A 20 -5.81 -0.80 -0.14
C TYR A 20 -7.06 -1.18 -0.94
N GLY A 21 -7.05 -2.32 -1.64
CA GLY A 21 -8.09 -2.73 -2.58
C GLY A 21 -7.81 -2.22 -4.00
N THR A 22 -8.59 -2.69 -4.96
CA THR A 22 -8.46 -2.31 -6.38
C THR A 22 -9.41 -1.18 -6.75
N ALA A 23 -8.96 -0.28 -7.61
CA ALA A 23 -9.76 0.79 -8.16
C ALA A 23 -10.89 0.20 -9.03
N ASN A 24 -12.12 0.65 -8.81
CA ASN A 24 -13.28 0.39 -9.63
C ASN A 24 -13.63 1.68 -10.39
N VAL A 25 -12.78 2.02 -11.36
CA VAL A 25 -12.78 3.33 -12.03
C VAL A 25 -13.14 3.22 -13.51
N SER A 26 -13.60 4.33 -14.09
CA SER A 26 -13.98 4.36 -15.50
C SER A 26 -12.75 4.21 -16.42
N PRO A 27 -12.94 3.80 -17.69
CA PRO A 27 -11.85 3.80 -18.67
C PRO A 27 -11.16 5.17 -18.86
N LEU A 28 -11.89 6.26 -18.58
CA LEU A 28 -11.39 7.63 -18.68
C LEU A 28 -10.38 7.96 -17.57
N VAL A 29 -10.51 7.31 -16.41
CA VAL A 29 -9.54 7.35 -15.31
C VAL A 29 -8.42 6.35 -15.57
N GLU A 30 -8.78 5.13 -15.97
CA GLU A 30 -7.85 4.01 -16.14
C GLU A 30 -6.71 4.31 -17.13
N ARG A 31 -6.98 5.13 -18.17
CA ARG A 31 -5.95 5.58 -19.13
C ARG A 31 -4.76 6.29 -18.48
N TRP A 32 -4.92 6.84 -17.27
CA TRP A 32 -3.87 7.54 -16.53
C TRP A 32 -2.97 6.61 -15.73
N ARG A 33 -3.35 5.35 -15.53
CA ARG A 33 -2.62 4.38 -14.71
C ARG A 33 -1.11 4.30 -14.99
N PRO A 34 -0.62 4.26 -16.25
CA PRO A 34 0.82 4.19 -16.50
C PRO A 34 1.57 5.41 -15.94
N TYR A 35 1.00 6.61 -16.06
CA TYR A 35 1.57 7.85 -15.53
C TYR A 35 1.48 7.90 -14.01
N VAL A 36 0.36 7.44 -13.44
CA VAL A 36 0.19 7.32 -11.99
C VAL A 36 1.24 6.37 -11.41
N GLN A 37 1.48 5.22 -12.04
CA GLN A 37 2.51 4.27 -11.62
C GLN A 37 3.90 4.89 -11.67
N GLU A 38 4.25 5.58 -12.76
CA GLU A 38 5.53 6.25 -12.92
C GLU A 38 5.77 7.30 -11.81
N PHE A 39 4.83 8.22 -11.61
CA PHE A 39 4.97 9.26 -10.60
C PHE A 39 4.88 8.70 -9.17
N ALA A 40 4.02 7.72 -8.92
CA ALA A 40 3.93 7.10 -7.61
C ALA A 40 5.23 6.39 -7.23
N GLN A 41 5.86 5.71 -8.20
CA GLN A 41 7.17 5.10 -8.00
C GLN A 41 8.25 6.17 -7.77
N LYS A 42 8.24 7.26 -8.55
CA LYS A 42 9.16 8.40 -8.39
C LYS A 42 9.13 9.00 -6.98
N TYR A 43 7.96 9.05 -6.34
CA TYR A 43 7.79 9.63 -5.00
C TYR A 43 7.68 8.59 -3.87
N GLY A 44 7.96 7.31 -4.15
CA GLY A 44 7.99 6.26 -3.12
C GLY A 44 6.62 5.93 -2.51
N VAL A 45 5.56 6.09 -3.30
CA VAL A 45 4.16 5.83 -2.95
C VAL A 45 3.49 4.86 -3.93
N GLY A 46 4.29 3.95 -4.52
CA GLY A 46 3.85 2.98 -5.52
C GLY A 46 2.75 2.04 -5.01
N GLU A 47 2.73 1.74 -3.71
CA GLU A 47 1.67 0.94 -3.10
C GLU A 47 0.29 1.62 -3.10
N TYR A 48 0.18 2.92 -3.39
CA TYR A 48 -1.08 3.67 -3.35
C TYR A 48 -1.70 3.94 -4.73
N VAL A 49 -1.23 3.29 -5.80
CA VAL A 49 -1.71 3.51 -7.17
C VAL A 49 -3.24 3.38 -7.29
N GLU A 50 -3.85 2.39 -6.64
CA GLU A 50 -5.31 2.20 -6.71
C GLU A 50 -6.08 3.30 -5.96
N ILE A 51 -5.56 3.78 -4.82
CA ILE A 51 -6.13 4.93 -4.11
C ILE A 51 -6.00 6.19 -4.98
N LEU A 52 -4.84 6.41 -5.60
CA LEU A 52 -4.59 7.57 -6.45
C LEU A 52 -5.52 7.59 -7.66
N LEU A 53 -5.82 6.43 -8.26
CA LEU A 53 -6.82 6.32 -9.32
C LEU A 53 -8.25 6.61 -8.81
N ALA A 54 -8.61 6.12 -7.62
CA ALA A 54 -9.88 6.44 -6.99
C ALA A 54 -10.00 7.94 -6.66
N MET A 55 -8.90 8.59 -6.27
CA MET A 55 -8.85 10.04 -6.08
C MET A 55 -9.02 10.78 -7.41
N ILE A 56 -8.37 10.36 -8.50
CA ILE A 56 -8.61 10.95 -9.84
C ILE A 56 -10.09 10.83 -10.24
N ALA A 57 -10.70 9.67 -10.00
CA ALA A 57 -12.12 9.45 -10.26
C ALA A 57 -13.00 10.42 -9.47
N GLN A 58 -12.63 10.68 -8.21
CA GLN A 58 -13.35 11.61 -7.34
C GLN A 58 -13.14 13.09 -7.72
N GLU A 59 -11.93 13.48 -8.10
CA GLU A 59 -11.56 14.89 -8.36
C GLU A 59 -12.06 15.39 -9.72
N SER A 60 -11.92 14.57 -10.77
CA SER A 60 -12.20 15.00 -12.15
C SER A 60 -12.92 13.96 -13.00
N GLY A 61 -13.10 12.73 -12.48
CA GLY A 61 -13.51 11.60 -13.29
C GLY A 61 -12.49 11.19 -14.37
N GLY A 62 -11.26 11.73 -14.31
CA GLY A 62 -10.21 11.54 -15.31
C GLY A 62 -10.43 12.29 -16.63
N ASP A 63 -11.45 13.14 -16.71
CA ASP A 63 -11.82 13.89 -17.91
C ASP A 63 -10.94 15.14 -18.09
N SER A 64 -9.76 14.96 -18.69
CA SER A 64 -8.82 16.05 -18.98
C SER A 64 -9.36 17.12 -19.92
N ASP A 65 -10.34 16.80 -20.75
CA ASP A 65 -10.87 17.74 -21.74
C ASP A 65 -11.78 18.76 -21.05
N ARG A 66 -12.46 18.32 -19.98
CA ARG A 66 -13.29 19.17 -19.13
C ARG A 66 -12.53 19.74 -17.94
N TYR A 67 -11.64 18.96 -17.34
CA TYR A 67 -10.89 19.26 -16.12
C TYR A 67 -9.41 18.88 -16.29
N PRO A 68 -8.59 19.74 -16.92
CA PRO A 68 -7.17 19.48 -17.13
C PRO A 68 -6.37 19.32 -15.83
N ASP A 69 -6.80 19.98 -14.74
CA ASP A 69 -6.29 19.73 -13.39
C ASP A 69 -6.93 18.46 -12.80
N ILE A 70 -6.47 17.30 -13.28
CA ILE A 70 -7.05 15.98 -13.01
C ILE A 70 -7.15 15.62 -11.52
N LEU A 71 -6.18 16.05 -10.72
CA LEU A 71 -6.12 15.83 -9.28
C LEU A 71 -6.53 17.07 -8.46
N GLN A 72 -7.10 18.09 -9.13
CA GLN A 72 -7.52 19.37 -8.54
C GLN A 72 -6.48 19.96 -7.57
N CYS A 73 -5.20 19.91 -7.95
CA CYS A 73 -4.09 20.20 -7.06
C CYS A 73 -3.50 21.60 -7.24
N SER A 74 -4.14 22.47 -8.03
CA SER A 74 -3.69 23.85 -8.20
C SER A 74 -3.50 24.58 -6.86
N GLU A 75 -4.41 24.39 -5.91
CA GLU A 75 -4.34 25.04 -4.60
C GLU A 75 -3.17 24.49 -3.76
N SER A 76 -2.86 23.19 -3.85
CA SER A 76 -1.69 22.60 -3.17
C SER A 76 -0.35 23.08 -3.76
N ALA A 77 -0.37 23.60 -4.99
CA ALA A 77 0.76 24.28 -5.62
C ALA A 77 0.83 25.79 -5.28
N GLY A 78 -0.07 26.31 -4.44
CA GLY A 78 -0.17 27.73 -4.12
C GLY A 78 -0.76 28.58 -5.25
N MET A 79 -1.45 27.95 -6.21
CA MET A 79 -2.09 28.61 -7.33
C MET A 79 -3.60 28.79 -7.08
N ALA A 80 -4.26 29.61 -7.89
CA ALA A 80 -5.72 29.70 -7.87
C ALA A 80 -6.35 28.35 -8.33
N PRO A 81 -7.57 28.00 -7.91
CA PRO A 81 -8.24 26.78 -8.35
C PRO A 81 -8.28 26.64 -9.88
N ASN A 82 -8.05 25.43 -10.41
CA ASN A 82 -8.04 25.13 -11.86
C ASN A 82 -7.02 25.92 -12.70
N SER A 83 -5.86 26.28 -12.11
CA SER A 83 -4.78 26.97 -12.83
C SER A 83 -3.89 26.03 -13.64
N ILE A 84 -3.80 24.76 -13.25
CA ILE A 84 -3.02 23.75 -13.97
C ILE A 84 -3.80 23.33 -15.23
N THR A 85 -3.19 23.54 -16.40
CA THR A 85 -3.81 23.23 -17.71
C THR A 85 -3.22 21.99 -18.39
N ASP A 86 -2.12 21.46 -17.84
CA ASP A 86 -1.48 20.23 -18.31
C ASP A 86 -1.80 19.08 -17.33
N PRO A 87 -2.54 18.06 -17.77
CA PRO A 87 -2.82 16.86 -16.99
C PRO A 87 -1.61 16.18 -16.35
N LEU A 88 -0.47 16.13 -17.04
CA LEU A 88 0.72 15.47 -16.50
C LEU A 88 1.34 16.28 -15.36
N VAL A 89 1.28 17.61 -15.45
CA VAL A 89 1.69 18.51 -14.36
C VAL A 89 0.76 18.35 -13.15
N SER A 90 -0.55 18.19 -13.38
CA SER A 90 -1.51 17.93 -12.31
C SER A 90 -1.22 16.58 -11.63
N LEU A 91 -0.99 15.51 -12.41
CA LEU A 91 -0.64 14.20 -11.87
C LEU A 91 0.64 14.23 -11.04
N GLU A 92 1.72 14.80 -11.58
CA GLU A 92 3.00 14.87 -10.85
C GLU A 92 2.86 15.68 -9.55
N GLN A 93 2.21 16.84 -9.60
CA GLN A 93 2.02 17.71 -8.44
C GLN A 93 1.12 17.07 -7.38
N GLY A 94 -0.01 16.51 -7.79
CA GLY A 94 -0.96 15.87 -6.88
C GLY A 94 -0.36 14.64 -6.20
N ILE A 95 0.34 13.78 -6.95
CA ILE A 95 1.00 12.59 -6.40
C ILE A 95 2.16 12.98 -5.47
N ARG A 96 2.94 14.02 -5.81
CA ARG A 96 3.97 14.58 -4.92
C ARG A 96 3.36 15.11 -3.62
N TYR A 97 2.21 15.77 -3.69
CA TYR A 97 1.51 16.27 -2.51
C TYR A 97 0.97 15.14 -1.64
N PHE A 98 0.32 14.14 -2.25
CA PHE A 98 -0.12 12.93 -1.56
C PHE A 98 1.05 12.22 -0.86
N ALA A 99 2.20 12.09 -1.53
CA ALA A 99 3.39 11.48 -0.93
C ALA A 99 3.88 12.23 0.32
N ALA A 100 3.88 13.56 0.30
CA ALA A 100 4.21 14.37 1.47
C ALA A 100 3.21 14.16 2.63
N LEU A 101 1.92 14.01 2.32
CA LEU A 101 0.88 13.70 3.31
C LEU A 101 1.04 12.28 3.87
N ALA A 102 1.32 11.29 3.03
CA ALA A 102 1.54 9.91 3.45
C ALA A 102 2.77 9.78 4.37
N GLU A 103 3.87 10.44 4.01
CA GLU A 103 5.06 10.50 4.87
C GLU A 103 4.78 11.20 6.21
N SER A 104 4.06 12.33 6.17
CA SER A 104 3.68 13.07 7.37
C SER A 104 2.72 12.27 8.25
N GLY A 105 1.77 11.57 7.65
CA GLY A 105 0.80 10.72 8.34
C GLY A 105 1.48 9.55 9.04
N LYS A 106 2.43 8.89 8.36
CA LYS A 106 3.26 7.84 8.94
C LYS A 106 4.07 8.34 10.14
N LYS A 107 4.67 9.53 10.04
CA LYS A 107 5.40 10.17 11.17
C LYS A 107 4.47 10.54 12.33
N ALA A 108 3.25 10.97 12.01
CA ALA A 108 2.24 11.32 13.00
C ALA A 108 1.55 10.11 13.64
N GLY A 109 1.72 8.90 13.06
CA GLY A 109 1.07 7.68 13.53
C GLY A 109 -0.44 7.65 13.26
N VAL A 110 -0.88 8.22 12.14
CA VAL A 110 -2.30 8.22 11.74
C VAL A 110 -2.59 7.18 10.67
N ASP A 111 -3.87 6.79 10.56
CA ASP A 111 -4.34 5.85 9.53
C ASP A 111 -4.37 6.45 8.12
N MET A 112 -4.51 5.58 7.11
CA MET A 112 -4.55 5.99 5.71
C MET A 112 -5.78 6.83 5.37
N ASP A 113 -6.92 6.58 6.01
CA ASP A 113 -8.12 7.40 5.78
C ASP A 113 -7.90 8.85 6.24
N THR A 114 -7.11 9.06 7.30
CA THR A 114 -6.68 10.41 7.69
C THR A 114 -5.78 11.04 6.62
N VAL A 115 -4.89 10.28 5.98
CA VAL A 115 -4.06 10.76 4.87
C VAL A 115 -4.92 11.15 3.66
N ILE A 116 -5.87 10.30 3.26
CA ILE A 116 -6.82 10.57 2.16
C ILE A 116 -7.62 11.84 2.45
N GLN A 117 -8.23 11.94 3.64
CA GLN A 117 -8.99 13.14 4.04
C GLN A 117 -8.11 14.40 4.09
N SER A 118 -6.82 14.25 4.43
CA SER A 118 -5.87 15.36 4.45
C SER A 118 -5.51 15.88 3.07
N TYR A 119 -5.76 15.12 1.99
CA TYR A 119 -5.64 15.66 0.63
C TYR A 119 -6.68 16.76 0.40
N ASN A 120 -7.91 16.54 0.85
CA ASN A 120 -9.02 17.49 0.76
C ASN A 120 -8.92 18.64 1.78
N PHE A 121 -8.49 18.36 3.01
CA PHE A 121 -8.44 19.35 4.10
C PHE A 121 -7.09 20.03 4.31
N GLY A 122 -6.04 19.51 3.70
CA GLY A 122 -4.66 19.89 3.97
C GLY A 122 -4.05 19.15 5.17
N GLY A 123 -2.71 19.16 5.23
CA GLY A 123 -1.93 18.41 6.22
C GLY A 123 -2.16 18.78 7.69
N GLY A 124 -2.83 19.90 7.98
CA GLY A 124 -3.24 20.25 9.35
C GLY A 124 -4.20 19.22 9.97
N TYR A 125 -4.96 18.51 9.12
CA TYR A 125 -5.89 17.48 9.58
C TYR A 125 -5.17 16.25 10.18
N LEU A 126 -3.98 15.90 9.68
CA LEU A 126 -3.15 14.81 10.23
C LEU A 126 -2.87 15.04 11.72
N THR A 127 -2.37 16.22 12.06
CA THR A 127 -2.04 16.62 13.44
C THR A 127 -3.28 16.66 14.32
N TYR A 128 -4.39 17.19 13.77
CA TYR A 128 -5.65 17.28 14.48
C TYR A 128 -6.20 15.90 14.88
N VAL A 129 -6.21 14.95 13.95
CA VAL A 129 -6.71 13.59 14.21
C VAL A 129 -5.80 12.84 15.18
N ARG A 130 -4.48 13.02 15.09
CA ARG A 130 -3.54 12.48 16.09
C ARG A 130 -3.87 12.99 17.50
N ASP A 131 -4.04 14.30 17.66
CA ASP A 131 -4.15 14.94 18.98
C ASP A 131 -5.53 14.76 19.62
N HIS A 132 -6.58 14.62 18.82
CA HIS A 132 -7.96 14.61 19.32
C HIS A 132 -8.72 13.29 19.11
N TYR A 133 -8.28 12.45 18.17
CA TYR A 133 -8.99 11.23 17.76
C TYR A 133 -8.09 9.98 17.74
N GLY A 134 -6.94 10.04 18.44
CA GLY A 134 -6.05 8.88 18.58
C GLY A 134 -5.43 8.40 17.28
N GLY A 135 -5.30 9.31 16.30
CA GLY A 135 -4.72 9.01 14.99
C GLY A 135 -5.65 8.27 14.02
N LYS A 136 -6.95 8.18 14.32
CA LYS A 136 -7.92 7.51 13.45
C LYS A 136 -8.96 8.47 12.87
N HIS A 137 -9.19 8.37 11.56
CA HIS A 137 -10.21 9.16 10.90
C HIS A 137 -11.63 8.74 11.33
N SER A 138 -12.56 9.70 11.33
CA SER A 138 -13.99 9.48 11.42
C SER A 138 -14.76 10.64 10.80
N GLU A 139 -16.01 10.43 10.38
CA GLU A 139 -16.89 11.51 9.90
C GLU A 139 -17.05 12.61 10.97
N GLU A 140 -17.08 12.24 12.25
CA GLU A 140 -17.10 13.18 13.37
C GLU A 140 -15.85 14.06 13.40
N ALA A 141 -14.66 13.46 13.30
CA ALA A 141 -13.41 14.20 13.26
C ALA A 141 -13.36 15.16 12.06
N ALA A 142 -13.82 14.71 10.89
CA ALA A 142 -13.87 15.51 9.67
C ALA A 142 -14.83 16.70 9.81
N ARG A 143 -16.03 16.49 10.35
CA ARG A 143 -17.02 17.55 10.59
C ARG A 143 -16.52 18.57 11.61
N SER A 144 -15.91 18.10 12.69
CA SER A 144 -15.34 18.96 13.73
C SER A 144 -14.22 19.85 13.17
N PHE A 145 -13.28 19.27 12.42
CA PHE A 145 -12.22 20.03 11.76
C PHE A 145 -12.75 21.03 10.73
N SER A 146 -13.67 20.60 9.86
CA SER A 146 -14.30 21.44 8.85
C SER A 146 -15.02 22.64 9.48
N GLY A 147 -15.79 22.43 10.54
CA GLY A 147 -16.48 23.52 11.26
C GLY A 147 -15.51 24.53 11.88
N MET A 148 -14.42 24.06 12.48
CA MET A 148 -13.38 24.92 13.03
C MET A 148 -12.69 25.74 11.94
N MET A 149 -12.35 25.14 10.80
CA MET A 149 -11.69 25.83 9.69
C MET A 149 -12.62 26.81 8.98
N ALA A 150 -13.88 26.42 8.76
CA ALA A 150 -14.92 27.29 8.20
C ALA A 150 -15.12 28.55 9.07
N ALA A 151 -15.21 28.38 10.39
CA ALA A 151 -15.32 29.50 11.32
C ALA A 151 -14.11 30.44 11.29
N ARG A 152 -12.89 29.89 11.15
CA ARG A 152 -11.65 30.68 11.05
C ARG A 152 -11.55 31.47 9.75
N SER A 153 -11.99 30.88 8.64
CA SER A 153 -11.94 31.49 7.31
C SER A 153 -13.15 32.37 7.00
N GLY A 154 -14.21 32.32 7.82
CA GLY A 154 -15.49 32.97 7.53
C GLY A 154 -16.27 32.29 6.40
N TRP A 155 -16.01 31.01 6.13
CA TRP A 155 -16.68 30.23 5.08
C TRP A 155 -17.89 29.48 5.63
N SER A 156 -18.84 29.12 4.76
CA SER A 156 -19.99 28.29 5.12
C SER A 156 -19.62 26.83 5.37
N SER A 157 -18.54 26.37 4.74
CA SER A 157 -18.00 25.02 4.84
C SER A 157 -16.52 25.03 4.45
N TYR A 158 -15.75 24.06 4.95
CA TYR A 158 -14.35 23.87 4.58
C TYR A 158 -14.15 22.43 4.10
N GLY A 159 -13.82 22.27 2.81
CA GLY A 159 -13.66 20.97 2.15
C GLY A 159 -14.90 20.07 2.21
N ASP A 160 -14.68 18.79 1.92
CA ASP A 160 -15.68 17.72 1.89
C ASP A 160 -15.48 16.77 3.08
N VAL A 161 -16.43 16.78 4.01
CA VAL A 161 -16.39 15.94 5.22
C VAL A 161 -16.58 14.44 4.95
N LYS A 162 -17.03 14.07 3.74
CA LYS A 162 -17.24 12.68 3.29
C LYS A 162 -16.24 12.25 2.23
N TYR A 163 -15.14 12.98 2.08
CA TYR A 163 -14.17 12.75 1.01
C TYR A 163 -13.64 11.31 0.99
N VAL A 164 -13.32 10.73 2.17
CA VAL A 164 -12.91 9.32 2.27
C VAL A 164 -13.98 8.39 1.73
N GLU A 165 -15.25 8.56 2.11
CA GLU A 165 -16.35 7.73 1.61
C GLU A 165 -16.50 7.84 0.08
N HIS A 166 -16.37 9.06 -0.45
CA HIS A 166 -16.45 9.30 -1.88
C HIS A 166 -15.29 8.66 -2.65
N VAL A 167 -14.04 8.81 -2.20
CA VAL A 167 -12.88 8.12 -2.80
C VAL A 167 -13.05 6.61 -2.73
N ARG A 168 -13.44 6.07 -1.57
CA ARG A 168 -13.66 4.63 -1.38
C ARG A 168 -14.80 4.08 -2.24
N SER A 169 -15.78 4.90 -2.63
CA SER A 169 -16.85 4.48 -3.54
C SER A 169 -16.36 4.11 -4.94
N HIS A 170 -15.19 4.63 -5.35
CA HIS A 170 -14.48 4.28 -6.58
C HIS A 170 -13.51 3.12 -6.40
N MET A 171 -13.62 2.37 -5.30
CA MET A 171 -12.85 1.15 -5.06
C MET A 171 -13.83 -0.03 -4.98
N HIS A 172 -13.38 -1.23 -5.37
CA HIS A 172 -14.20 -2.42 -5.13
C HIS A 172 -14.44 -2.58 -3.62
N ALA A 173 -15.69 -2.88 -3.24
CA ALA A 173 -16.08 -3.12 -1.85
C ALA A 173 -15.17 -4.20 -1.27
N SER A 174 -14.22 -3.77 -0.46
CA SER A 174 -13.24 -4.65 0.13
C SER A 174 -13.96 -5.54 1.15
N SER A 175 -13.92 -6.87 0.94
CA SER A 175 -13.99 -7.85 2.03
C SER A 175 -12.76 -7.77 2.96
N ALA A 176 -12.02 -6.64 2.94
CA ALA A 176 -10.64 -6.46 3.33
C ALA A 176 -10.44 -5.44 4.48
N GLY A 177 -11.52 -4.93 5.09
CA GLY A 177 -11.39 -4.13 6.33
C GLY A 177 -10.60 -4.89 7.40
N GLY A 178 -10.84 -6.20 7.54
CA GLY A 178 -10.03 -7.07 8.39
C GLY A 178 -8.64 -7.41 7.83
N ALA A 179 -8.47 -7.49 6.50
CA ALA A 179 -7.18 -7.85 5.90
C ALA A 179 -6.14 -6.72 6.02
N MET A 180 -6.58 -5.46 5.93
CA MET A 180 -5.73 -4.28 6.15
C MET A 180 -5.28 -4.18 7.61
N GLU A 181 -6.21 -4.27 8.56
CA GLU A 181 -5.90 -4.26 10.00
C GLU A 181 -4.92 -5.39 10.36
N ASN A 182 -5.12 -6.57 9.75
CA ASN A 182 -4.24 -7.71 9.92
C ASN A 182 -2.82 -7.44 9.42
N TYR A 183 -2.65 -6.87 8.22
CA TYR A 183 -1.32 -6.58 7.69
C TYR A 183 -0.60 -5.47 8.45
N GLU A 184 -1.30 -4.40 8.84
CA GLU A 184 -0.70 -3.33 9.67
C GLU A 184 -0.18 -3.88 11.01
N ALA A 185 -0.93 -4.80 11.63
CA ALA A 185 -0.48 -5.50 12.83
C ALA A 185 0.78 -6.35 12.55
N MET A 186 0.82 -7.08 11.43
CA MET A 186 2.02 -7.83 11.01
C MET A 186 3.21 -6.90 10.81
N TYR A 187 3.03 -5.80 10.08
CA TYR A 187 4.10 -4.88 9.71
C TYR A 187 4.73 -4.20 10.93
N ALA A 188 3.93 -3.84 11.94
CA ALA A 188 4.44 -3.35 13.22
C ALA A 188 5.39 -4.38 13.89
N VAL A 189 5.04 -5.66 13.85
CA VAL A 189 5.90 -6.75 14.37
C VAL A 189 7.13 -6.97 13.49
N MET A 190 7.03 -6.83 12.16
CA MET A 190 8.21 -6.89 11.27
C MET A 190 9.25 -5.85 11.67
N LYS A 191 8.83 -4.61 11.93
CA LYS A 191 9.71 -3.54 12.39
C LYS A 191 10.33 -3.82 13.77
N GLU A 192 9.57 -4.42 14.68
CA GLU A 192 10.05 -4.81 16.01
C GLU A 192 11.10 -5.93 15.96
N TYR A 193 10.96 -6.86 15.01
CA TYR A 193 11.83 -8.02 14.87
C TYR A 193 12.99 -7.81 13.89
N GLU A 194 13.05 -6.69 13.16
CA GLU A 194 14.14 -6.39 12.25
C GLU A 194 15.50 -6.48 12.96
N ASN A 195 16.45 -7.21 12.37
CA ASN A 195 17.76 -7.55 12.92
C ASN A 195 17.80 -8.56 14.09
N VAL A 196 16.67 -9.13 14.52
CA VAL A 196 16.69 -10.27 15.46
C VAL A 196 17.47 -11.44 14.84
N PRO A 197 18.44 -12.05 15.54
CA PRO A 197 19.27 -13.12 14.99
C PRO A 197 18.45 -14.32 14.48
N TYR A 198 18.90 -14.91 13.38
CA TYR A 198 18.38 -16.20 12.95
C TYR A 198 18.95 -17.30 13.85
N VAL A 199 18.07 -18.12 14.43
CA VAL A 199 18.45 -19.34 15.17
C VAL A 199 17.53 -20.47 14.74
N PHE A 200 18.11 -21.54 14.20
CA PHE A 200 17.34 -22.72 13.77
C PHE A 200 16.55 -23.31 14.95
N GLY A 201 15.23 -23.47 14.78
CA GLY A 201 14.32 -23.91 15.85
C GLY A 201 13.90 -22.81 16.84
N GLY A 202 14.50 -21.63 16.77
CA GLY A 202 14.24 -20.50 17.67
C GLY A 202 12.85 -19.90 17.47
N THR A 203 12.29 -19.34 18.54
CA THR A 203 10.91 -18.80 18.58
C THR A 203 10.80 -17.47 19.32
N SER A 204 11.91 -16.79 19.61
CA SER A 204 11.93 -15.60 20.48
C SER A 204 12.87 -14.50 19.95
N LYS A 205 12.92 -13.36 20.64
CA LYS A 205 13.83 -12.27 20.30
C LYS A 205 15.32 -12.58 20.54
N SER A 206 15.66 -13.65 21.25
CA SER A 206 17.07 -14.10 21.34
C SER A 206 17.49 -14.90 20.11
N GLY A 207 16.55 -15.26 19.24
CA GLY A 207 16.79 -16.10 18.08
C GLY A 207 15.49 -16.69 17.55
N ILE A 208 15.23 -16.52 16.25
CA ILE A 208 13.99 -17.01 15.61
C ILE A 208 14.29 -17.61 14.23
N ASP A 209 13.57 -18.67 13.86
CA ASP A 209 13.63 -19.24 12.51
C ASP A 209 12.52 -18.73 11.58
N CYS A 210 12.63 -19.08 10.29
CA CYS A 210 11.74 -18.57 9.23
C CYS A 210 10.26 -18.84 9.54
N SER A 211 9.94 -20.08 9.88
CA SER A 211 8.56 -20.51 10.16
C SER A 211 8.01 -20.01 11.49
N ALA A 212 8.86 -19.82 12.51
CA ALA A 212 8.46 -19.17 13.75
C ALA A 212 8.21 -17.67 13.56
N MET A 213 8.98 -17.02 12.68
CA MET A 213 8.77 -15.61 12.34
C MET A 213 7.44 -15.42 11.60
N SER A 214 7.11 -16.25 10.60
CA SER A 214 5.79 -16.18 9.95
C SER A 214 4.65 -16.49 10.92
N GLN A 215 4.79 -17.46 11.83
CA GLN A 215 3.81 -17.70 12.90
C GLN A 215 3.59 -16.45 13.75
N LYS A 216 4.67 -15.78 14.17
CA LYS A 216 4.59 -14.59 15.02
C LYS A 216 3.86 -13.44 14.32
N LEU A 217 4.12 -13.25 13.02
CA LEU A 217 3.44 -12.25 12.21
C LEU A 217 1.94 -12.57 12.09
N TYR A 218 1.58 -13.78 11.67
CA TYR A 218 0.18 -14.19 11.56
C TYR A 218 -0.57 -14.14 12.90
N GLN A 219 0.11 -14.44 14.01
CA GLN A 219 -0.47 -14.32 15.35
C GLN A 219 -0.85 -12.87 15.69
N SER A 220 -0.09 -11.87 15.24
CA SER A 220 -0.44 -10.45 15.44
C SER A 220 -1.72 -10.04 14.71
N ALA A 221 -2.05 -10.76 13.63
CA ALA A 221 -3.30 -10.66 12.89
C ALA A 221 -4.40 -11.61 13.43
N GLY A 222 -4.19 -12.26 14.58
CA GLY A 222 -5.14 -13.22 15.15
C GLY A 222 -5.27 -14.55 14.40
N ILE A 223 -4.34 -14.87 13.49
CA ILE A 223 -4.37 -16.07 12.66
C ILE A 223 -3.32 -17.08 13.15
N SER A 224 -3.72 -18.33 13.34
CA SER A 224 -2.82 -19.41 13.75
C SER A 224 -2.22 -20.13 12.54
N LEU A 225 -0.89 -20.21 12.52
CA LEU A 225 -0.12 -21.00 11.55
C LEU A 225 0.54 -22.22 12.21
N PRO A 226 0.69 -23.35 11.49
CA PRO A 226 1.53 -24.47 11.93
C PRO A 226 3.00 -24.11 12.13
N ARG A 227 3.77 -24.98 12.81
CA ARG A 227 5.14 -24.68 13.24
C ARG A 227 6.18 -24.73 12.13
N THR A 228 6.05 -25.64 11.16
CA THR A 228 7.07 -25.83 10.13
C THR A 228 6.68 -25.13 8.83
N ALA A 229 7.67 -24.76 8.01
CA ALA A 229 7.42 -24.11 6.72
C ALA A 229 6.59 -25.00 5.78
N GLN A 230 6.82 -26.32 5.82
CA GLN A 230 6.05 -27.31 5.05
C GLN A 230 4.59 -27.36 5.52
N ASP A 231 4.35 -27.47 6.84
CA ASP A 231 2.97 -27.51 7.35
C ASP A 231 2.22 -26.19 7.08
N GLN A 232 2.93 -25.05 7.08
CA GLN A 232 2.35 -23.77 6.69
C GLN A 232 1.96 -23.74 5.23
N TYR A 233 2.81 -24.27 4.35
CA TYR A 233 2.51 -24.42 2.92
C TYR A 233 1.30 -25.32 2.68
N ASP A 234 1.18 -26.42 3.43
CA ASP A 234 0.06 -27.36 3.30
C ASP A 234 -1.26 -26.79 3.87
N ALA A 235 -1.18 -25.76 4.72
CA ALA A 235 -2.32 -25.17 5.43
C ALA A 235 -2.90 -23.89 4.80
N VAL A 236 -2.45 -23.51 3.60
CA VAL A 236 -2.89 -22.29 2.90
C VAL A 236 -3.38 -22.59 1.49
N SER A 237 -4.21 -21.69 0.97
CA SER A 237 -4.60 -21.71 -0.45
C SER A 237 -3.45 -21.16 -1.28
N HIS A 238 -2.92 -21.95 -2.21
CA HIS A 238 -1.84 -21.49 -3.09
C HIS A 238 -2.38 -20.50 -4.12
N ILE A 239 -1.65 -19.41 -4.30
CA ILE A 239 -2.02 -18.32 -5.21
C ILE A 239 -0.84 -18.01 -6.14
N SER A 240 -1.16 -17.43 -7.30
CA SER A 240 -0.15 -16.93 -8.23
C SER A 240 0.54 -15.68 -7.68
N GLU A 241 1.75 -15.38 -8.17
CA GLU A 241 2.46 -14.14 -7.82
C GLU A 241 1.64 -12.89 -8.15
N SER A 242 0.94 -12.90 -9.29
CA SER A 242 0.01 -11.84 -9.69
C SER A 242 -1.23 -11.70 -8.80
N GLN A 243 -1.44 -12.60 -7.85
CA GLN A 243 -2.51 -12.50 -6.86
C GLN A 243 -1.96 -12.22 -5.47
N ALA A 244 -0.64 -12.20 -5.30
CA ALA A 244 0.00 -12.03 -4.01
C ALA A 244 -0.23 -10.61 -3.49
N ARG A 245 -0.68 -10.51 -2.25
CA ARG A 245 -0.92 -9.28 -1.49
C ARG A 245 0.02 -9.23 -0.30
N PRO A 246 0.38 -8.03 0.18
CA PRO A 246 1.03 -7.89 1.47
C PRO A 246 0.30 -8.69 2.56
N GLY A 247 1.04 -9.51 3.30
CA GLY A 247 0.50 -10.40 4.32
C GLY A 247 0.38 -11.86 3.89
N ASP A 248 0.43 -12.17 2.59
CA ASP A 248 0.48 -13.57 2.13
C ASP A 248 1.83 -14.22 2.46
N LEU A 249 1.86 -15.55 2.60
CA LEU A 249 3.10 -16.30 2.73
C LEU A 249 3.79 -16.43 1.38
N VAL A 250 5.13 -16.40 1.40
CA VAL A 250 5.98 -16.73 0.25
C VAL A 250 6.87 -17.92 0.63
N PHE A 251 6.87 -18.96 -0.22
CA PHE A 251 7.53 -20.22 0.06
C PHE A 251 8.69 -20.50 -0.89
N PHE A 252 9.76 -21.10 -0.36
CA PHE A 252 10.95 -21.45 -1.12
C PHE A 252 11.39 -22.89 -0.84
N THR A 253 12.10 -23.45 -1.80
CA THR A 253 12.66 -24.81 -1.73
C THR A 253 14.19 -24.79 -1.77
N ALA A 254 14.84 -25.90 -1.40
CA ALA A 254 16.27 -26.14 -1.55
C ALA A 254 17.17 -24.97 -1.08
N THR A 255 16.79 -24.31 0.01
CA THR A 255 17.57 -23.24 0.66
C THR A 255 18.59 -23.78 1.67
N TYR A 256 18.37 -25.00 2.15
CA TYR A 256 19.31 -25.83 2.91
C TYR A 256 18.92 -27.30 2.72
N ASP A 257 19.79 -28.23 3.13
CA ASP A 257 19.51 -29.66 3.03
C ASP A 257 18.44 -30.07 4.06
N ALA A 258 17.28 -30.47 3.55
CA ALA A 258 16.10 -30.82 4.33
C ALA A 258 15.36 -32.00 3.69
N GLY A 259 14.70 -32.81 4.51
CA GLY A 259 13.87 -33.92 4.03
C GLY A 259 12.48 -33.50 3.50
N THR A 260 12.22 -32.20 3.35
CA THR A 260 10.92 -31.64 2.94
C THR A 260 11.07 -30.78 1.69
N PHE A 261 9.96 -30.65 0.93
CA PHE A 261 9.96 -29.86 -0.31
C PHE A 261 10.13 -28.36 -0.01
N ILE A 262 9.36 -27.84 0.94
CA ILE A 262 9.49 -26.46 1.41
C ILE A 262 10.56 -26.40 2.48
N THR A 263 11.54 -25.53 2.26
CA THR A 263 12.69 -25.35 3.16
C THR A 263 12.73 -23.92 3.73
N HIS A 264 11.97 -22.97 3.19
CA HIS A 264 11.94 -21.61 3.75
C HIS A 264 10.60 -20.94 3.51
N VAL A 265 10.27 -20.00 4.39
CA VAL A 265 9.04 -19.21 4.33
C VAL A 265 9.31 -17.77 4.78
N GLY A 266 8.57 -16.84 4.18
CA GLY A 266 8.47 -15.46 4.64
C GLY A 266 7.05 -14.92 4.43
N VAL A 267 6.85 -13.64 4.73
CA VAL A 267 5.59 -12.93 4.49
C VAL A 267 5.84 -11.87 3.43
N TYR A 268 5.05 -11.89 2.35
CA TYR A 268 5.11 -10.93 1.26
C TYR A 268 4.73 -9.54 1.78
N THR A 269 5.47 -8.52 1.35
CA THR A 269 5.28 -7.13 1.79
C THR A 269 4.93 -6.21 0.62
N GLY A 270 4.57 -6.78 -0.54
CA GLY A 270 4.31 -6.04 -1.77
C GLY A 270 5.58 -5.70 -2.55
N ASN A 271 5.40 -5.24 -3.79
CA ASN A 271 6.46 -4.73 -4.67
C ASN A 271 7.66 -5.69 -4.83
N GLY A 272 7.39 -7.00 -4.95
CA GLY A 272 8.43 -8.01 -5.07
C GLY A 272 9.32 -8.14 -3.83
N GLN A 273 8.87 -7.69 -2.65
CA GLN A 273 9.61 -7.77 -1.38
C GLN A 273 8.91 -8.67 -0.37
N PHE A 274 9.67 -9.18 0.59
CA PHE A 274 9.14 -10.01 1.67
C PHE A 274 9.97 -9.84 2.95
N PHE A 275 9.35 -10.07 4.09
CA PHE A 275 10.01 -10.12 5.39
C PHE A 275 10.16 -11.57 5.85
N HIS A 276 11.34 -11.92 6.36
CA HIS A 276 11.62 -13.28 6.82
C HIS A 276 12.76 -13.29 7.84
N ALA A 277 12.91 -14.41 8.57
CA ALA A 277 14.13 -14.74 9.30
C ALA A 277 15.00 -15.65 8.43
N GLY A 278 16.14 -15.15 7.93
CA GLY A 278 17.04 -15.95 7.10
C GLY A 278 18.41 -15.29 6.89
N GLY A 279 19.37 -16.05 6.39
CA GLY A 279 20.78 -15.66 6.50
C GLY A 279 21.18 -15.67 7.97
N ASN A 280 21.48 -14.50 8.55
CA ASN A 280 21.84 -14.38 9.97
C ASN A 280 20.82 -13.61 10.82
N ARG A 281 19.72 -13.11 10.25
CA ARG A 281 18.75 -12.26 10.97
C ARG A 281 17.38 -12.18 10.31
N CYS A 282 16.43 -11.57 11.01
CA CYS A 282 15.18 -11.09 10.44
C CYS A 282 15.42 -9.84 9.59
N GLN A 283 14.92 -9.82 8.36
CA GLN A 283 15.15 -8.75 7.40
C GLN A 283 14.10 -8.72 6.30
N PHE A 284 13.98 -7.56 5.67
CA PHE A 284 13.33 -7.41 4.36
C PHE A 284 14.28 -7.86 3.27
N SER A 285 13.77 -8.56 2.27
CA SER A 285 14.52 -9.03 1.11
C SER A 285 13.69 -8.87 -0.16
N VAL A 286 14.38 -8.76 -1.30
CA VAL A 286 13.75 -8.67 -2.63
C VAL A 286 13.68 -10.06 -3.24
N LEU A 287 12.56 -10.39 -3.89
CA LEU A 287 12.32 -11.60 -4.68
C LEU A 287 13.08 -11.54 -6.02
N SER A 288 14.40 -11.48 -5.93
CA SER A 288 15.35 -11.45 -7.05
C SER A 288 16.53 -12.36 -6.77
N GLY A 289 17.31 -12.69 -7.81
CA GLY A 289 18.51 -13.54 -7.71
C GLY A 289 18.23 -14.85 -6.97
N TYR A 290 18.96 -15.10 -5.89
CA TYR A 290 18.85 -16.31 -5.06
C TYR A 290 17.40 -16.62 -4.65
N TYR A 291 16.62 -15.63 -4.20
CA TYR A 291 15.25 -15.88 -3.77
C TYR A 291 14.31 -16.17 -4.93
N ARG A 292 14.56 -15.56 -6.09
CA ARG A 292 13.78 -15.82 -7.31
C ARG A 292 14.02 -17.25 -7.82
N GLU A 293 15.26 -17.71 -7.79
CA GLU A 293 15.62 -19.08 -8.21
C GLU A 293 15.01 -20.17 -7.31
N LYS A 294 14.78 -19.85 -6.04
CA LYS A 294 14.26 -20.79 -5.04
C LYS A 294 12.76 -20.65 -4.80
N LEU A 295 12.10 -19.67 -5.42
CA LEU A 295 10.69 -19.38 -5.23
C LEU A 295 9.83 -20.55 -5.70
N VAL A 296 8.92 -21.01 -4.84
CA VAL A 296 7.94 -22.05 -5.18
C VAL A 296 6.61 -21.41 -5.51
N CYS A 297 6.00 -20.71 -4.56
CA CYS A 297 4.70 -20.05 -4.74
C CYS A 297 4.41 -19.09 -3.59
N PHE A 298 3.22 -18.49 -3.66
CA PHE A 298 2.60 -17.72 -2.59
C PHE A 298 1.43 -18.50 -2.00
N GLY A 299 1.04 -18.18 -0.76
CA GLY A 299 -0.10 -18.81 -0.12
C GLY A 299 -0.88 -17.85 0.77
N ARG A 300 -2.21 -17.94 0.67
CA ARG A 300 -3.16 -17.13 1.45
C ARG A 300 -3.94 -17.99 2.42
N LYS A 301 -4.11 -17.47 3.63
CA LYS A 301 -4.93 -18.09 4.68
C LYS A 301 -6.24 -17.34 4.88
#